data_AF-A0A849ZT84-F1
#
_entry.id   AF-A0A849ZT84-F1
#
_cell.length_a   1.000
_cell.length_b   1.000
_cell.length_c   1.000
_cell.angle_alpha   90.00
_cell.angle_beta   90.00
_cell.angle_gamma   90.00
#
_symmetry.space_group_name_H-M   'P 1'
#
loop_
_entity.id
_entity.type
_entity.pdbx_description
1 polymer ?
#
loop_
_entity_poly.entity_id
_entity_poly.type
_entity_poly.pdbx_seq_one_letter_code
_entity_poly.pdbx_strand_id
1 'polypeptide(L)'
;MFTAAAMCAVLATAASLAVTVRTGANLTVLAAVGETHGPPLWRDGRLPDWTAVQRGQDGYDGQYYLVMALEPLGADPAIPAARRQRLLFPLLGWLLSAGDPELAVYALAAVGVAAAGIGGLFAGLWLRERGLAAWWATLAGANAGVLLGAQYLCPDGLMICLLMVSVWLIGRDRWVAATLAMAGATLAKEAALVPWLGAVLGLAWHREDRRARLLVLAPLPWIVWVCLLSFRMGEFAPAWNVQD
;
A
#
# COMPACT_ATOMS: atom_id res chain seq x y z
N MET A 1 -16.57 -18.56 0.58
CA MET A 1 -15.40 -17.98 1.28
C MET A 1 -14.36 -17.57 0.26
N PHE A 2 -13.84 -18.52 -0.52
CA PHE A 2 -12.97 -18.25 -1.67
C PHE A 2 -13.62 -17.37 -2.74
N THR A 3 -14.94 -17.36 -2.85
CA THR A 3 -15.68 -16.54 -3.82
C THR A 3 -15.43 -15.04 -3.66
N ALA A 4 -15.51 -14.48 -2.45
CA ALA A 4 -15.29 -13.04 -2.25
C ALA A 4 -13.81 -12.65 -2.45
N ALA A 5 -12.89 -13.43 -1.91
CA ALA A 5 -11.45 -13.24 -2.10
C ALA A 5 -11.06 -13.30 -3.58
N ALA A 6 -11.55 -14.32 -4.30
CA ALA A 6 -11.33 -14.47 -5.73
C ALA A 6 -11.94 -13.31 -6.52
N MET A 7 -13.16 -12.88 -6.19
CA MET A 7 -13.79 -11.73 -6.86
C MET A 7 -12.98 -10.44 -6.66
N CYS A 8 -12.48 -10.15 -5.45
CA CYS A 8 -11.62 -8.99 -5.22
C CYS A 8 -10.31 -9.06 -6.00
N ALA A 9 -9.64 -10.22 -5.99
CA ALA A 9 -8.41 -10.43 -6.76
C ALA A 9 -8.67 -10.30 -8.27
N VAL A 10 -9.77 -10.86 -8.77
CA VAL A 10 -10.20 -10.77 -10.17
C VAL A 10 -10.49 -9.33 -10.56
N LEU A 11 -11.18 -8.55 -9.73
CA LEU A 11 -11.45 -7.15 -10.00
C LEU A 11 -10.15 -6.32 -10.07
N ALA A 12 -9.23 -6.52 -9.12
CA ALA A 12 -7.93 -5.86 -9.14
C ALA A 12 -7.13 -6.26 -10.39
N THR A 13 -7.10 -7.56 -10.72
CA THR A 13 -6.42 -8.09 -11.90
C THR A 13 -7.02 -7.53 -13.19
N ALA A 14 -8.35 -7.50 -13.30
CA ALA A 14 -9.07 -6.94 -14.44
C ALA A 14 -8.83 -5.44 -14.58
N ALA A 15 -8.74 -4.70 -13.47
CA ALA A 15 -8.41 -3.28 -13.48
C ALA A 15 -7.00 -3.05 -14.03
N SER A 16 -5.99 -3.80 -13.57
CA SER A 16 -4.62 -3.73 -14.08
C SER A 16 -4.52 -4.16 -15.55
N LEU A 17 -5.19 -5.25 -15.94
CA LEU A 17 -5.24 -5.73 -17.33
C LEU A 17 -5.91 -4.72 -18.25
N ALA A 18 -7.00 -4.08 -17.84
CA ALA A 18 -7.71 -3.10 -18.66
C ALA A 18 -6.81 -1.92 -19.07
N VAL A 19 -5.93 -1.46 -18.17
CA VAL A 19 -4.94 -0.42 -18.47
C VAL A 19 -3.84 -0.96 -19.38
N THR A 20 -3.33 -2.14 -19.07
CA THR A 20 -2.21 -2.78 -19.77
C THR A 20 -2.56 -3.15 -21.22
N VAL A 21 -3.76 -3.69 -21.46
CA VAL A 21 -4.24 -4.07 -22.81
C VAL A 21 -4.41 -2.83 -23.70
N ARG A 22 -4.88 -1.71 -23.15
CA ARG A 22 -5.04 -0.45 -23.89
C ARG A 22 -3.71 0.16 -24.34
N THR A 23 -2.61 -0.29 -23.75
CA THR A 23 -1.27 0.32 -23.91
C THR A 23 -0.24 -0.67 -24.44
N GLY A 24 -0.69 -1.72 -25.15
CA GLY A 24 0.19 -2.66 -25.86
C GLY A 24 0.77 -3.77 -24.98
N ALA A 25 0.06 -4.15 -23.91
CA ALA A 25 0.43 -5.21 -22.97
C ALA A 25 1.70 -4.95 -22.13
N ASN A 26 2.12 -3.69 -22.00
CA ASN A 26 3.27 -3.29 -21.19
C ASN A 26 2.85 -2.97 -19.74
N LEU A 27 3.26 -3.81 -18.79
CA LEU A 27 2.92 -3.64 -17.36
C LEU A 27 3.56 -2.43 -16.69
N THR A 28 4.66 -1.87 -17.23
CA THR A 28 5.27 -0.65 -16.67
C THR A 28 4.34 0.56 -16.75
N VAL A 29 3.31 0.52 -17.60
CA VAL A 29 2.26 1.55 -17.63
C VAL A 29 1.58 1.74 -16.28
N LEU A 30 1.53 0.67 -15.46
CA LEU A 30 0.91 0.71 -14.13
C LEU A 30 1.72 1.55 -13.15
N ALA A 31 3.02 1.73 -13.37
CA ALA A 31 3.81 2.67 -12.59
C ALA A 31 3.44 4.12 -12.94
N ALA A 32 2.80 4.35 -14.09
CA ALA A 32 2.41 5.66 -14.58
C ALA A 32 3.56 6.68 -14.53
N VAL A 33 4.70 6.31 -15.14
CA VAL A 33 5.88 7.15 -15.20
C VAL A 33 5.63 8.34 -16.11
N GLY A 34 5.75 9.56 -15.57
CA GLY A 34 5.56 10.82 -16.28
C GLY A 34 6.84 11.39 -16.87
N GLU A 35 6.70 12.22 -17.91
CA GLU A 35 7.83 12.91 -18.54
C GLU A 35 8.25 14.17 -17.76
N THR A 36 7.29 14.88 -17.16
CA THR A 36 7.50 16.20 -16.53
C THR A 36 7.96 16.09 -15.07
N HIS A 37 7.32 15.23 -14.29
CA HIS A 37 7.53 15.09 -12.84
C HIS A 37 7.98 13.68 -12.43
N GLY A 38 8.38 12.85 -13.40
CA GLY A 38 8.90 11.52 -13.09
C GLY A 38 10.30 11.58 -12.46
N PRO A 39 10.63 10.64 -11.54
CA PRO A 39 11.97 10.53 -11.01
C PRO A 39 12.96 10.37 -12.18
N PRO A 40 14.15 11.01 -12.11
CA PRO A 40 15.11 11.08 -13.22
C PRO A 40 15.66 9.71 -13.65
N LEU A 41 15.29 8.64 -12.94
CA LEU A 41 15.74 7.27 -13.13
C LEU A 41 15.41 6.66 -14.49
N TRP A 42 14.35 7.12 -15.17
CA TRP A 42 14.16 6.75 -16.57
C TRP A 42 15.16 7.45 -17.50
N ARG A 43 15.58 8.69 -17.16
CA ARG A 43 16.62 9.45 -17.90
C ARG A 43 18.03 8.93 -17.59
N ASP A 44 18.24 8.41 -16.39
CA ASP A 44 19.53 7.91 -15.92
C ASP A 44 19.74 6.40 -16.20
N GLY A 45 18.81 5.74 -16.92
CA GLY A 45 18.92 4.33 -17.32
C GLY A 45 18.76 3.31 -16.19
N ARG A 46 18.21 3.72 -15.04
CA ARG A 46 17.96 2.83 -13.88
C ARG A 46 16.66 2.03 -13.99
N LEU A 47 15.76 2.43 -14.89
CA LEU A 47 14.58 1.65 -15.27
C LEU A 47 14.82 0.95 -16.61
N PRO A 48 14.15 -0.19 -16.89
CA PRO A 48 14.32 -0.88 -18.17
C PRO A 48 13.98 0.02 -19.37
N ASP A 49 14.70 -0.13 -20.48
CA ASP A 49 14.51 0.67 -21.71
C ASP A 49 13.07 0.59 -22.27
N TRP A 50 12.34 -0.48 -21.95
CA TRP A 50 10.95 -0.69 -22.35
C TRP A 50 9.93 -0.07 -21.37
N THR A 51 10.37 0.73 -20.39
CA THR A 51 9.47 1.44 -19.48
C THR A 51 8.58 2.42 -20.25
N ALA A 52 7.26 2.25 -20.10
CA ALA A 52 6.27 3.12 -20.71
C ALA A 52 6.26 4.49 -20.02
N VAL A 53 6.82 5.50 -20.69
CA VAL A 53 6.77 6.91 -20.26
C VAL A 53 5.56 7.60 -20.89
N GLN A 54 4.71 8.19 -20.06
CA GLN A 54 3.54 8.94 -20.49
C GLN A 54 3.95 10.37 -20.89
N ARG A 55 4.12 10.59 -22.21
CA ARG A 55 4.57 11.88 -22.76
C ARG A 55 3.59 13.00 -22.47
N GLY A 56 4.12 14.16 -22.07
CA GLY A 56 3.33 15.35 -21.72
C GLY A 56 2.41 15.17 -20.50
N GLN A 57 2.66 14.15 -19.67
CA GLN A 57 1.94 13.90 -18.41
C GLN A 57 2.91 13.98 -17.23
N ASP A 58 2.40 14.39 -16.08
CA ASP A 58 3.18 14.46 -14.83
C ASP A 58 3.47 13.07 -14.23
N GLY A 59 2.72 12.07 -14.67
CA GLY A 59 2.75 10.72 -14.11
C GLY A 59 1.86 10.60 -12.88
N TYR A 60 2.01 9.50 -12.14
CA TYR A 60 1.28 9.25 -10.91
C TYR A 60 2.20 8.66 -9.84
N ASP A 61 1.64 8.46 -8.66
CA ASP A 61 2.35 8.04 -7.46
C ASP A 61 3.14 6.72 -7.60
N GLY A 62 2.66 5.81 -8.45
CA GLY A 62 3.26 4.51 -8.72
C GLY A 62 4.73 4.57 -9.09
N GLN A 63 5.12 5.61 -9.83
CA GLN A 63 6.49 5.77 -10.32
C GLN A 63 7.47 5.86 -9.15
N TYR A 64 7.10 6.57 -8.08
CA TYR A 64 7.94 6.70 -6.90
C TYR A 64 8.07 5.39 -6.12
N TYR A 65 7.00 4.60 -6.01
CA TYR A 65 7.08 3.31 -5.33
C TYR A 65 7.87 2.29 -6.13
N LEU A 66 7.83 2.37 -7.46
CA LEU A 66 8.70 1.56 -8.32
C LEU A 66 10.18 1.86 -8.04
N VAL A 67 10.55 3.14 -7.93
CA VAL A 67 11.91 3.53 -7.52
C VAL A 67 12.28 2.96 -6.16
N MET A 68 11.40 3.18 -5.18
CA MET A 68 11.64 2.69 -3.82
C MET A 68 11.73 1.15 -3.78
N ALA A 69 11.12 0.43 -4.72
CA ALA A 69 11.25 -1.02 -4.80
C ALA A 69 12.62 -1.50 -5.32
N LEU A 70 13.45 -0.60 -5.88
CA LEU A 70 14.85 -0.91 -6.22
C LEU A 70 15.76 -0.72 -5.02
N GLU A 71 15.48 0.29 -4.21
CA GLU A 71 16.28 0.66 -3.05
C GLU A 71 15.40 1.26 -1.93
N PRO A 72 14.69 0.42 -1.14
CA PRO A 72 13.65 0.90 -0.22
C PRO A 72 14.19 1.72 0.95
N LEU A 73 15.47 1.55 1.28
CA LEU A 73 16.15 2.32 2.32
C LEU A 73 16.99 3.48 1.77
N GLY A 74 16.95 3.69 0.45
CA GLY A 74 17.66 4.74 -0.26
C GLY A 74 17.12 6.13 0.06
N ALA A 75 17.92 7.15 -0.25
CA ALA A 75 17.61 8.56 0.05
C ALA A 75 17.43 9.42 -1.21
N ASP A 76 17.04 8.81 -2.34
CA ASP A 76 16.91 9.48 -3.64
C ASP A 76 16.13 10.80 -3.52
N PRO A 77 16.78 11.96 -3.75
CA PRO A 77 16.20 13.28 -3.54
C PRO A 77 14.96 13.53 -4.42
N ALA A 78 14.83 12.84 -5.55
CA ALA A 78 13.71 13.00 -6.47
C ALA A 78 12.38 12.43 -5.95
N ILE A 79 12.41 11.65 -4.87
CA ILE A 79 11.19 11.10 -4.27
C ILE A 79 10.65 12.08 -3.23
N PRO A 80 9.41 12.58 -3.33
CA PRO A 80 8.88 13.50 -2.34
C PRO A 80 8.84 12.87 -0.94
N ALA A 81 9.16 13.66 0.10
CA ALA A 81 9.27 13.17 1.47
C ALA A 81 8.02 12.42 1.95
N ALA A 82 6.82 12.93 1.61
CA ALA A 82 5.55 12.30 1.94
C ALA A 82 5.39 10.87 1.37
N ARG A 83 6.05 10.56 0.25
CA ARG A 83 6.03 9.22 -0.37
C ARG A 83 6.98 8.26 0.32
N ARG A 84 8.14 8.75 0.77
CA ARG A 84 9.15 7.93 1.44
C ARG A 84 8.67 7.35 2.77
N GLN A 85 7.70 7.99 3.41
CA GLN A 85 7.12 7.51 4.67
C GLN A 85 6.40 6.15 4.53
N ARG A 86 6.06 5.74 3.30
CA ARG A 86 5.26 4.56 2.97
C ARG A 86 6.16 3.39 2.58
N LEU A 87 6.92 2.87 3.55
CA LEU A 87 7.98 1.89 3.33
C LEU A 87 7.49 0.48 2.96
N LEU A 88 6.36 0.02 3.52
CA LEU A 88 6.05 -1.42 3.47
C LEU A 88 5.79 -1.92 2.05
N PHE A 89 5.05 -1.16 1.25
CA PHE A 89 4.72 -1.54 -0.13
C PHE A 89 5.96 -1.69 -1.03
N PRO A 90 6.85 -0.69 -1.14
CA PRO A 90 8.09 -0.84 -1.91
C PRO A 90 9.05 -1.85 -1.30
N LEU A 91 9.10 -2.01 0.03
CA LEU A 91 9.91 -3.06 0.66
C LEU A 91 9.46 -4.47 0.25
N LEU A 92 8.16 -4.72 0.18
CA LEU A 92 7.64 -6.00 -0.34
C LEU A 92 7.95 -6.18 -1.82
N GLY A 93 7.88 -5.10 -2.62
CA GLY A 93 8.32 -5.11 -4.01
C GLY A 93 9.79 -5.54 -4.12
N TRP A 94 10.68 -4.89 -3.37
CA TRP A 94 12.10 -5.19 -3.31
C TRP A 94 12.38 -6.63 -2.85
N LEU A 95 11.68 -7.12 -1.83
CA LEU A 95 11.85 -8.49 -1.34
C LEU A 95 11.51 -9.55 -2.40
N LEU A 96 10.54 -9.25 -3.27
CA LEU A 96 10.10 -10.16 -4.33
C LEU A 96 10.91 -10.02 -5.62
N SER A 97 11.48 -8.84 -5.89
CA SER A 97 12.32 -8.58 -7.07
C SER A 97 13.82 -8.69 -6.80
N ALA A 98 14.24 -8.74 -5.53
CA ALA A 98 15.62 -8.54 -5.10
C ALA A 98 16.26 -7.24 -5.62
N GLY A 99 15.45 -6.20 -5.85
CA GLY A 99 15.87 -4.92 -6.41
C GLY A 99 16.05 -4.91 -7.94
N ASP A 100 15.71 -6.00 -8.63
CA ASP A 100 15.72 -6.06 -10.08
C ASP A 100 14.64 -5.12 -10.68
N PRO A 101 14.99 -4.18 -11.59
CA PRO A 101 14.05 -3.21 -12.12
C PRO A 101 12.91 -3.78 -12.95
N GLU A 102 13.16 -4.87 -13.67
CA GLU A 102 12.14 -5.54 -14.47
C GLU A 102 11.16 -6.27 -13.55
N LEU A 103 11.67 -7.09 -12.62
CA LEU A 103 10.85 -7.84 -11.67
C LEU A 103 10.11 -6.94 -10.68
N ALA A 104 10.62 -5.75 -10.34
CA ALA A 104 10.00 -4.83 -9.39
C ALA A 104 8.58 -4.43 -9.80
N VAL A 105 8.34 -4.20 -11.10
CA VAL A 105 7.00 -3.85 -11.62
C VAL A 105 6.02 -4.99 -11.38
N TYR A 106 6.41 -6.22 -11.73
CA TYR A 106 5.59 -7.42 -11.52
C TYR A 106 5.36 -7.69 -10.04
N ALA A 107 6.39 -7.51 -9.21
CA ALA A 107 6.33 -7.68 -7.78
C ALA A 107 5.32 -6.73 -7.13
N LEU A 108 5.37 -5.43 -7.45
CA LEU A 108 4.43 -4.44 -6.93
C LEU A 108 2.99 -4.72 -7.39
N ALA A 109 2.81 -5.08 -8.67
CA ALA A 109 1.50 -5.47 -9.19
C ALA A 109 0.96 -6.71 -8.46
N ALA A 110 1.79 -7.73 -8.25
CA ALA A 110 1.44 -8.94 -7.52
C ALA A 110 1.07 -8.65 -6.07
N VAL A 111 1.82 -7.77 -5.37
CA VAL A 111 1.49 -7.31 -4.02
C VAL A 111 0.13 -6.62 -3.99
N GLY A 112 -0.16 -5.74 -4.95
CA GLY A 112 -1.46 -5.07 -5.05
C GLY A 112 -2.63 -6.04 -5.25
N VAL A 113 -2.51 -6.98 -6.19
CA VAL A 113 -3.54 -8.00 -6.46
C VAL A 113 -3.72 -8.95 -5.27
N ALA A 114 -2.61 -9.41 -4.67
CA ALA A 114 -2.64 -10.27 -3.49
C ALA A 114 -3.30 -9.55 -2.31
N ALA A 115 -2.98 -8.27 -2.10
CA ALA A 115 -3.61 -7.45 -1.07
C ALA A 115 -5.13 -7.33 -1.27
N ALA A 116 -5.59 -7.12 -2.51
CA ALA A 116 -7.03 -7.09 -2.81
C ALA A 116 -7.71 -8.43 -2.47
N GLY A 117 -7.10 -9.55 -2.86
CA GLY A 117 -7.63 -10.89 -2.57
C GLY A 117 -7.65 -11.23 -1.08
N ILE A 118 -6.55 -10.98 -0.38
CA ILE A 118 -6.41 -11.24 1.06
C ILE A 118 -7.34 -10.31 1.86
N GLY A 119 -7.39 -9.02 1.52
CA GLY A 119 -8.31 -8.07 2.14
C GLY A 119 -9.77 -8.50 1.98
N GLY A 120 -10.16 -8.92 0.77
CA GLY A 120 -11.48 -9.48 0.48
C GLY A 120 -11.79 -10.76 1.28
N LEU A 121 -10.79 -11.64 1.45
CA LEU A 121 -10.92 -12.84 2.29
C LEU A 121 -11.25 -12.48 3.75
N PHE A 122 -10.44 -11.62 4.37
CA PHE A 122 -10.62 -11.25 5.78
C PHE A 122 -11.88 -10.42 6.02
N ALA A 123 -12.24 -9.51 5.10
CA ALA A 123 -13.54 -8.83 5.14
C ALA A 123 -14.70 -9.84 5.04
N GLY A 124 -14.61 -10.82 4.15
CA GLY A 124 -15.61 -11.87 4.00
C GLY A 124 -15.74 -12.75 5.24
N LEU A 125 -14.63 -13.10 5.90
CA LEU A 125 -14.62 -13.82 7.17
C LEU A 125 -15.30 -13.00 8.26
N TRP A 126 -14.93 -11.73 8.40
CA TRP A 126 -15.49 -10.82 9.39
C TRP A 126 -17.01 -10.63 9.26
N LEU A 127 -17.53 -10.54 8.03
CA LEU A 127 -18.96 -10.46 7.74
C LEU A 127 -19.70 -11.75 8.13
N ARG A 128 -19.14 -12.91 7.78
CA ARG A 128 -19.77 -14.20 8.08
C ARG A 128 -19.90 -14.46 9.58
N GLU A 129 -18.89 -14.09 10.35
CA GLU A 129 -18.93 -14.19 11.82
C GLU A 129 -20.05 -13.35 12.45
N ARG A 130 -20.59 -12.38 11.70
CA ARG A 130 -21.73 -11.54 12.08
C ARG A 130 -23.05 -11.98 11.45
N GLY A 131 -23.09 -13.16 10.85
CA GLY A 131 -24.29 -13.68 10.17
C GLY A 131 -24.61 -12.98 8.84
N LEU A 132 -23.71 -12.15 8.32
CA LEU A 132 -23.89 -11.45 7.05
C LEU A 132 -23.34 -12.24 5.87
N ALA A 133 -23.87 -11.96 4.68
CA ALA A 133 -23.44 -12.62 3.46
C ALA A 133 -22.01 -12.19 3.06
N ALA A 134 -21.11 -13.15 2.87
CA ALA A 134 -19.69 -12.90 2.58
C ALA A 134 -19.44 -12.12 1.28
N TRP A 135 -20.38 -12.20 0.33
CA TRP A 135 -20.23 -11.54 -0.97
C TRP A 135 -20.20 -10.01 -0.83
N TRP A 136 -20.73 -9.43 0.25
CA TRP A 136 -20.62 -7.98 0.49
C TRP A 136 -19.16 -7.51 0.60
N ALA A 137 -18.21 -8.40 0.92
CA ALA A 137 -16.78 -8.08 0.89
C ALA A 137 -16.26 -7.71 -0.50
N THR A 138 -16.96 -8.09 -1.58
CA THR A 138 -16.58 -7.68 -2.94
C THR A 138 -16.75 -6.20 -3.17
N LEU A 139 -17.64 -5.52 -2.44
CA LEU A 139 -17.73 -4.06 -2.46
C LEU A 139 -16.46 -3.41 -1.90
N ALA A 140 -15.82 -4.04 -0.91
CA ALA A 140 -14.54 -3.57 -0.40
C ALA A 140 -13.42 -3.74 -1.44
N GLY A 141 -13.43 -4.82 -2.23
CA GLY A 141 -12.51 -5.01 -3.36
C GLY A 141 -12.81 -4.12 -4.57
N ALA A 142 -14.08 -3.76 -4.78
CA ALA A 142 -14.52 -2.82 -5.81
C ALA A 142 -14.34 -1.35 -5.39
N ASN A 143 -13.81 -1.10 -4.19
CA ASN A 143 -13.52 0.24 -3.73
C ASN A 143 -12.50 0.92 -4.66
N ALA A 144 -12.76 2.19 -4.99
CA ALA A 144 -11.92 2.95 -5.90
C ALA A 144 -10.45 2.98 -5.46
N GLY A 145 -10.15 3.07 -4.16
CA GLY A 145 -8.77 3.04 -3.66
C GLY A 145 -8.04 1.73 -3.94
N VAL A 146 -8.73 0.59 -3.86
CA VAL A 146 -8.15 -0.73 -4.19
C VAL A 146 -7.94 -0.87 -5.69
N LEU A 147 -8.93 -0.48 -6.49
CA LEU A 147 -8.85 -0.58 -7.95
C LEU A 147 -7.81 0.38 -8.55
N LEU A 148 -7.82 1.64 -8.12
CA LEU A 148 -6.83 2.63 -8.55
C LEU A 148 -5.44 2.27 -8.01
N GLY A 149 -5.34 1.72 -6.80
CA GLY A 149 -4.07 1.22 -6.28
C GLY A 149 -3.48 0.09 -7.11
N ALA A 150 -4.30 -0.82 -7.62
CA ALA A 150 -3.87 -1.87 -8.55
C ALA A 150 -3.54 -1.33 -9.95
N GLN A 151 -4.20 -0.26 -10.40
CA GLN A 151 -3.93 0.38 -11.69
C GLN A 151 -2.66 1.24 -11.70
N TYR A 152 -2.36 1.88 -10.57
CA TYR A 152 -1.28 2.87 -10.46
C TYR A 152 -0.17 2.46 -9.50
N LEU A 153 -0.06 1.17 -9.17
CA LEU A 153 0.92 0.63 -8.20
C LEU A 153 1.00 1.45 -6.90
N CYS A 154 -0.15 1.77 -6.30
CA CYS A 154 -0.21 2.51 -5.03
C CYS A 154 -0.44 1.57 -3.82
N PRO A 155 0.03 1.96 -2.63
CA PRO A 155 -0.04 1.13 -1.41
C PRO A 155 -1.45 1.01 -0.81
N ASP A 156 -2.45 1.71 -1.33
CA ASP A 156 -3.81 1.78 -0.81
C ASP A 156 -4.46 0.41 -0.58
N GLY A 157 -4.33 -0.50 -1.55
CA GLY A 157 -4.83 -1.86 -1.43
C GLY A 157 -4.18 -2.64 -0.29
N LEU A 158 -2.86 -2.48 -0.11
CA LEU A 158 -2.11 -3.12 0.97
C LEU A 158 -2.52 -2.57 2.35
N MET A 159 -2.67 -1.25 2.47
CA MET A 159 -3.16 -0.62 3.69
C MET A 159 -4.52 -1.19 4.09
N ILE A 160 -5.49 -1.20 3.17
CA ILE A 160 -6.85 -1.71 3.41
C ILE A 160 -6.83 -3.19 3.79
N CYS A 161 -6.02 -4.00 3.08
CA CYS A 161 -5.84 -5.42 3.40
C CYS A 161 -5.41 -5.64 4.84
N LEU A 162 -4.34 -4.96 5.27
CA LEU A 162 -3.79 -5.10 6.61
C LEU A 162 -4.73 -4.58 7.70
N LEU A 163 -5.50 -3.51 7.41
CA LEU A 163 -6.57 -3.06 8.29
C LEU A 163 -7.65 -4.13 8.48
N MET A 164 -8.08 -4.80 7.41
CA MET A 164 -9.09 -5.87 7.49
C MET A 164 -8.57 -7.09 8.24
N VAL A 165 -7.30 -7.46 8.02
CA VAL A 165 -6.62 -8.50 8.81
C VAL A 165 -6.61 -8.13 10.30
N SER A 166 -6.22 -6.89 10.63
CA SER A 166 -6.21 -6.40 12.02
C SER A 166 -7.59 -6.47 12.67
N VAL A 167 -8.63 -5.99 11.99
CA VAL A 167 -10.01 -5.98 12.49
C VAL A 167 -10.51 -7.41 12.74
N TRP A 168 -10.23 -8.34 11.83
CA TRP A 168 -10.59 -9.73 12.02
C TRP A 168 -9.86 -10.37 13.21
N LEU A 169 -8.56 -10.10 13.36
CA LEU A 169 -7.75 -10.61 14.49
C LEU A 169 -8.19 -10.04 15.84
N ILE A 170 -8.62 -8.77 15.89
CA ILE A 170 -9.24 -8.16 17.08
C ILE A 170 -10.47 -8.96 17.49
N GLY A 171 -11.35 -9.30 16.54
CA GLY A 171 -12.54 -10.12 16.80
C GLY A 171 -12.24 -11.54 17.30
N ARG A 172 -11.01 -12.02 17.16
CA ARG A 172 -10.53 -13.32 17.64
C ARG A 172 -9.64 -13.23 18.90
N ASP A 173 -9.58 -12.07 19.55
CA ASP A 173 -8.72 -11.82 20.69
C ASP A 173 -7.20 -12.03 20.44
N ARG A 174 -6.76 -11.97 19.16
CA ARG A 174 -5.36 -12.13 18.77
C ARG A 174 -4.64 -10.78 18.72
N TRP A 175 -4.60 -10.08 19.85
CA TRP A 175 -4.18 -8.67 19.96
C TRP A 175 -2.77 -8.35 19.48
N VAL A 176 -1.80 -9.25 19.70
CA VAL A 176 -0.43 -9.05 19.20
C VAL A 176 -0.40 -9.08 17.67
N ALA A 177 -1.01 -10.10 17.06
CA ALA A 177 -1.08 -10.21 15.61
C ALA A 177 -1.89 -9.08 14.98
N ALA A 178 -2.97 -8.64 15.64
CA ALA A 178 -3.73 -7.47 15.22
C ALA A 178 -2.88 -6.19 15.23
N THR A 179 -2.10 -5.98 16.31
CA THR A 179 -1.19 -4.83 16.43
C THR A 179 -0.12 -4.85 15.35
N LEU A 180 0.45 -6.02 15.03
CA LEU A 180 1.42 -6.17 13.94
C LEU A 180 0.80 -5.89 12.57
N ALA A 181 -0.43 -6.35 12.32
CA ALA A 181 -1.15 -6.05 11.08
C ALA A 181 -1.46 -4.54 10.97
N MET A 182 -1.92 -3.91 12.06
CA MET A 182 -2.14 -2.47 12.11
C MET A 182 -0.85 -1.67 11.91
N ALA A 183 0.27 -2.11 12.49
CA ALA A 183 1.58 -1.51 12.28
C ALA A 183 2.05 -1.64 10.82
N GLY A 184 1.77 -2.78 10.19
CA GLY A 184 1.98 -2.93 8.76
C GLY A 184 1.12 -1.95 7.94
N ALA A 185 -0.15 -1.74 8.32
CA ALA A 185 -1.02 -0.81 7.64
C ALA A 185 -0.51 0.64 7.71
N THR A 186 0.00 1.08 8.87
CA THR A 186 0.59 2.43 9.03
C THR A 186 1.89 2.59 8.24
N LEU A 187 2.71 1.54 8.15
CA LEU A 187 3.89 1.53 7.29
C LEU A 187 3.56 1.47 5.79
N ALA A 188 2.41 0.92 5.41
CA ALA A 188 1.93 0.94 4.03
C ALA A 188 1.44 2.33 3.63
N LYS A 189 0.64 2.98 4.50
CA LYS A 189 0.16 4.34 4.30
C LYS A 189 -0.28 4.96 5.63
N GLU A 190 0.15 6.19 5.86
CA GLU A 190 -0.14 6.97 7.06
C GLU A 190 -1.64 7.22 7.28
N ALA A 191 -2.46 7.14 6.23
CA ALA A 191 -3.92 7.21 6.33
C ALA A 191 -4.52 6.12 7.25
N ALA A 192 -3.80 5.00 7.49
CA ALA A 192 -4.20 3.99 8.48
C ALA A 192 -4.20 4.50 9.93
N LEU A 193 -3.57 5.64 10.21
CA LEU A 193 -3.62 6.29 11.53
C LEU A 193 -5.06 6.69 11.92
N VAL A 194 -5.92 7.00 10.95
CA VAL A 194 -7.33 7.35 11.22
C VAL A 194 -8.12 6.18 11.80
N PRO A 195 -8.22 5.01 11.14
CA PRO A 195 -8.89 3.84 11.72
C PRO A 195 -8.17 3.29 12.96
N TRP A 196 -6.84 3.41 13.04
CA TRP A 196 -6.08 3.09 14.26
C TRP A 196 -6.56 3.93 15.45
N LEU A 197 -6.62 5.25 15.29
CA LEU A 197 -7.05 6.16 16.35
C LEU A 197 -8.49 5.84 16.79
N GLY A 198 -9.39 5.58 15.84
CA GLY A 198 -10.75 5.14 16.14
C GLY A 198 -10.80 3.86 16.97
N ALA A 199 -9.98 2.86 16.62
CA ALA A 199 -9.90 1.60 17.39
C ALA A 199 -9.36 1.81 18.81
N VAL A 200 -8.30 2.62 18.98
CA VAL A 200 -7.73 2.93 20.30
C VAL A 200 -8.73 3.68 21.17
N LEU A 201 -9.39 4.72 20.64
CA LEU A 201 -10.40 5.49 21.36
C LEU A 201 -11.61 4.63 21.74
N GLY A 202 -12.05 3.73 20.86
CA GLY A 202 -13.12 2.77 21.16
C GLY A 202 -12.77 1.86 22.34
N LEU A 203 -11.55 1.32 22.38
CA LEU A 203 -11.11 0.46 23.49
C LEU A 203 -10.94 1.23 24.80
N ALA A 204 -10.42 2.45 24.73
CA ALA A 204 -10.32 3.33 25.90
C ALA A 204 -11.69 3.67 26.47
N TRP A 205 -12.68 3.94 25.60
CA TRP A 205 -14.07 4.18 25.99
C TRP A 205 -14.68 2.98 26.72
N HIS A 206 -14.42 1.77 26.24
CA HIS A 206 -14.87 0.52 26.87
C HIS A 206 -13.99 0.05 28.05
N ARG A 207 -13.01 0.86 28.46
CA ARG A 207 -12.05 0.57 29.56
C ARG A 207 -11.27 -0.73 29.38
N GLU A 208 -10.92 -1.05 28.14
CA GLU A 208 -10.11 -2.21 27.78
C GLU A 208 -8.60 -1.89 27.78
N ASP A 209 -8.10 -1.35 28.90
CA ASP A 209 -6.77 -0.72 28.98
C ASP A 209 -5.62 -1.60 28.49
N ARG A 210 -5.65 -2.90 28.81
CA ARG A 210 -4.59 -3.85 28.38
C ARG A 210 -4.54 -3.97 26.86
N ARG A 211 -5.69 -3.99 26.19
CA ARG A 211 -5.82 -4.15 24.74
C ARG A 211 -5.49 -2.83 24.03
N ALA A 212 -5.96 -1.71 24.59
CA ALA A 212 -5.62 -0.37 24.12
C ALA A 212 -4.09 -0.14 24.15
N ARG A 213 -3.41 -0.51 25.24
CA ARG A 213 -1.95 -0.38 25.37
C ARG A 213 -1.18 -1.10 24.26
N LEU A 214 -1.64 -2.28 23.83
CA LEU A 214 -1.00 -3.00 22.73
C LEU A 214 -1.18 -2.25 21.40
N LEU A 215 -2.41 -1.84 21.07
CA LEU A 215 -2.69 -1.14 19.81
C LEU A 215 -2.03 0.24 19.73
N VAL A 216 -1.82 0.92 20.85
CA VAL A 216 -1.07 2.20 20.88
C VAL A 216 0.36 2.04 20.34
N LEU A 217 0.94 0.84 20.37
CA LEU A 217 2.26 0.56 19.82
C LEU A 217 2.28 0.41 18.29
N ALA A 218 1.12 0.26 17.64
CA ALA A 218 1.03 0.01 16.21
C ALA A 218 1.72 1.08 15.32
N PRO A 219 1.59 2.40 15.55
CA PRO A 219 2.26 3.39 14.74
C PRO A 219 3.77 3.53 15.03
N LEU A 220 4.32 2.88 16.07
CA LEU A 220 5.72 3.07 16.45
C LEU A 220 6.72 2.78 15.32
N PRO A 221 6.60 1.68 14.54
CA PRO A 221 7.51 1.45 13.42
C PRO A 221 7.46 2.56 12.37
N TRP A 222 6.27 3.09 12.07
CA TRP A 222 6.11 4.22 11.15
C TRP A 222 6.73 5.50 11.72
N ILE A 223 6.52 5.81 13.00
CA ILE A 223 7.14 6.97 13.67
C ILE A 223 8.66 6.86 13.62
N VAL A 224 9.22 5.70 13.97
CA VAL A 224 10.67 5.44 13.93
C VAL A 224 11.19 5.66 12.51
N TRP A 225 10.50 5.14 11.50
CA TRP A 225 10.88 5.32 10.10
C TRP A 225 10.86 6.79 9.66
N VAL A 226 9.79 7.53 9.97
CA VAL A 226 9.69 8.97 9.67
C VAL A 226 10.81 9.74 10.35
N CYS A 227 11.09 9.48 11.63
CA CYS A 227 12.20 10.10 12.35
C CYS A 227 13.53 9.81 11.65
N LEU A 228 13.80 8.54 11.31
CA LEU A 228 15.03 8.14 10.60
C LEU A 228 15.17 8.85 9.26
N LEU A 229 14.09 9.01 8.50
CA LEU A 229 14.09 9.77 7.25
C LEU A 229 14.46 11.23 7.50
N SER A 230 13.86 11.88 8.49
CA SER A 230 14.15 13.27 8.82
C SER A 230 15.60 13.48 9.28
N PHE A 231 16.16 12.54 10.07
CA PHE A 231 17.57 12.58 10.46
C PHE A 231 18.51 12.43 9.26
N ARG A 232 18.19 11.56 8.30
CA ARG A 232 19.03 11.34 7.11
C ARG A 232 18.96 12.50 6.10
N MET A 233 17.82 13.15 6.02
CA MET A 233 17.52 14.17 5.01
C MET A 233 17.87 15.59 5.46
N GLY A 234 18.09 15.81 6.76
CA GLY A 234 18.31 17.15 7.32
C GLY A 234 17.04 18.03 7.37
N GLU A 235 15.93 17.56 6.78
CA GLU A 235 14.65 18.26 6.75
C GLU A 235 13.54 17.37 7.33
N PHE A 236 12.87 17.86 8.38
CA PHE A 236 11.58 17.33 8.81
C PHE A 236 10.51 18.00 7.94
N ALA A 237 10.23 17.44 6.76
CA ALA A 237 9.08 17.84 5.95
C ALA A 237 7.91 16.89 6.27
N PRO A 238 7.03 17.24 7.23
CA PRO A 238 5.80 16.49 7.43
C PRO A 238 4.94 16.61 6.15
N ALA A 239 4.09 15.62 5.90
CA ALA A 239 3.37 15.43 4.62
C ALA A 239 2.51 16.61 4.13
N TRP A 240 2.37 17.67 4.92
CA TRP A 240 1.64 18.91 4.59
C TRP A 240 2.53 20.04 4.08
N ASN A 241 3.86 19.89 4.07
CA ASN A 241 4.78 20.87 3.48
C ASN A 241 4.91 20.60 1.96
N VAL A 242 3.78 20.71 1.26
CA VAL A 242 3.72 20.69 -0.20
C VAL A 242 3.91 22.12 -0.66
N GLN A 243 5.16 22.49 -0.94
CA GLN A 243 5.41 23.52 -1.94
C GLN A 243 5.33 22.81 -3.28
N ASP A 244 4.12 22.83 -3.87
CA ASP A 244 3.95 22.71 -5.33
C ASP A 244 4.40 24.04 -5.97
#